data_AF-A0A497LNE5-F1
#
_entry.id   AF-A0A497LNE5-F1
#
_cell.length_a   1.000
_cell.length_b   1.000
_cell.length_c   1.000
_cell.angle_alpha   90.00
_cell.angle_beta   90.00
_cell.angle_gamma   90.00
#
_symmetry.space_group_name_H-M   'P 1'
#
loop_
_entity.id
_entity.type
_entity.pdbx_description
1 polymer ?
#
loop_
_entity_poly.entity_id
_entity_poly.type
_entity_poly.pdbx_seq_one_letter_code
_entity_poly.pdbx_strand_id
1 'polypeptide(L)'
;MDFRKATDEELFEEIYKLKSKFVQVGSPKEEVYAPDLRCMDTDFVRDCGGCTTSVALPLCRWVRRGYVNLSLTQQGREFIRQCLESYERNERNLALERKRRAEMRAQIRRAALRTPFELESVEFTDVKPAVLRGWYKGEVDVEVVVSFGWASPGNCTYCSMRLILARGQTVVGPQKGELFKKVLRDVICALESPSGRLWRLKAGSKAFWAKALEVIQREISEVKKDEV
;
A
#
# COMPACT_ATOMS: atom_id res chain seq x y z
N MET A 1 -17.00 -14.66 -15.29
CA MET A 1 -17.41 -15.47 -16.46
C MET A 1 -16.90 -16.90 -16.25
N ASP A 2 -17.53 -17.95 -16.79
CA ASP A 2 -16.95 -19.30 -16.76
C ASP A 2 -16.04 -19.49 -17.98
N PHE A 3 -14.75 -19.24 -17.82
CA PHE A 3 -13.77 -19.30 -18.91
C PHE A 3 -13.61 -20.69 -19.52
N ARG A 4 -14.07 -21.75 -18.85
CA ARG A 4 -13.98 -23.14 -19.34
C ARG A 4 -14.86 -23.39 -20.56
N LYS A 5 -15.93 -22.61 -20.71
CA LYS A 5 -16.88 -22.71 -21.82
C LYS A 5 -16.75 -21.57 -22.83
N ALA A 6 -15.83 -20.63 -22.58
CA ALA A 6 -15.67 -19.45 -23.41
C ALA A 6 -15.13 -19.81 -24.80
N THR A 7 -15.66 -19.14 -25.82
CA THR A 7 -15.12 -19.19 -27.20
C THR A 7 -13.81 -18.41 -27.29
N ASP A 8 -13.08 -18.56 -28.40
CA ASP A 8 -11.83 -17.79 -28.59
C ASP A 8 -12.10 -16.28 -28.64
N GLU A 9 -13.17 -15.87 -29.33
CA GLU A 9 -13.60 -14.48 -29.40
C GLU A 9 -13.84 -13.92 -28.00
N GLU A 10 -14.60 -14.63 -27.17
CA GLU A 10 -14.88 -14.21 -25.79
C GLU A 10 -13.61 -14.14 -24.92
N LEU A 11 -12.68 -15.08 -25.08
CA LEU A 11 -11.39 -15.05 -24.37
C LEU A 11 -10.55 -13.84 -24.77
N PHE A 12 -10.50 -13.52 -26.07
CA PHE A 12 -9.75 -12.36 -26.54
C PHE A 12 -10.42 -11.04 -26.18
N GLU A 13 -11.74 -10.93 -26.22
CA GLU A 13 -12.48 -9.76 -25.71
C GLU A 13 -12.09 -9.43 -24.26
N GLU A 14 -11.96 -10.45 -23.41
CA GLU A 14 -11.51 -10.29 -22.03
C GLU A 14 -10.04 -9.87 -21.94
N ILE A 15 -9.16 -10.42 -22.78
CA ILE A 15 -7.77 -9.95 -22.91
C ILE A 15 -7.72 -8.47 -23.35
N TYR A 16 -8.60 -8.03 -24.25
CA TYR A 16 -8.64 -6.63 -24.70
C TYR A 16 -9.01 -5.68 -23.55
N LYS A 17 -9.93 -6.09 -22.65
CA LYS A 17 -10.31 -5.32 -21.45
C LYS A 17 -9.14 -5.08 -20.50
N LEU A 18 -8.13 -5.95 -20.49
CA LEU A 18 -6.94 -5.81 -19.64
C LEU A 18 -6.01 -4.65 -20.03
N LYS A 19 -6.14 -4.07 -21.24
CA LYS A 19 -5.28 -2.97 -21.72
C LYS A 19 -3.79 -3.30 -21.52
N SER A 20 -3.05 -2.46 -20.80
CA SER A 20 -1.60 -2.57 -20.55
C SER A 20 -1.28 -3.16 -19.16
N LYS A 21 -2.04 -4.16 -18.71
CA LYS A 21 -1.80 -4.82 -17.42
C LYS A 21 -0.86 -6.02 -17.54
N PHE A 22 -0.15 -6.32 -16.44
CA PHE A 22 0.58 -7.56 -16.26
C PHE A 22 -0.28 -8.57 -15.50
N VAL A 23 -0.23 -9.82 -15.94
CA VAL A 23 -0.97 -10.94 -15.37
C VAL A 23 0.02 -11.94 -14.79
N GLN A 24 -0.06 -12.20 -13.50
CA GLN A 24 0.73 -13.26 -12.87
C GLN A 24 0.11 -14.62 -13.16
N VAL A 25 0.92 -15.58 -13.61
CA VAL A 25 0.47 -16.92 -13.97
C VAL A 25 1.37 -17.93 -13.26
N GLY A 26 0.82 -18.70 -12.33
CA GLY A 26 1.61 -19.66 -11.57
C GLY A 26 2.50 -18.97 -10.54
N SER A 27 3.81 -18.89 -10.81
CA SER A 27 4.77 -18.33 -9.84
C SER A 27 4.75 -16.80 -9.81
N PRO A 28 5.14 -16.15 -8.69
CA PRO A 28 5.20 -14.69 -8.59
C PRO A 28 6.16 -14.01 -9.57
N LYS A 29 7.03 -14.78 -10.24
CA LYS A 29 8.01 -14.28 -11.23
C LYS A 29 7.54 -14.45 -12.67
N GLU A 30 6.43 -15.15 -12.88
CA GLU A 30 5.86 -15.40 -14.20
C GLU A 30 4.75 -14.39 -14.47
N GLU A 31 5.14 -13.23 -14.97
CA GLU A 31 4.24 -12.18 -15.40
C GLU A 31 4.12 -12.15 -16.92
N VAL A 32 2.88 -12.07 -17.40
CA VAL A 32 2.55 -11.96 -18.81
C VAL A 32 1.92 -10.61 -19.06
N TYR A 33 2.50 -9.86 -19.98
CA TYR A 33 1.92 -8.59 -20.39
C TYR A 33 0.67 -8.85 -21.25
N ALA A 34 -0.48 -8.28 -20.90
CA ALA A 34 -1.74 -8.59 -21.57
C ALA A 34 -1.75 -8.29 -23.08
N PRO A 35 -1.09 -7.22 -23.58
CA PRO A 35 -0.92 -7.02 -25.02
C PRO A 35 -0.14 -8.14 -25.72
N ASP A 36 0.79 -8.82 -25.04
CA ASP A 36 1.50 -9.96 -25.63
C ASP A 36 0.50 -11.10 -25.90
N LEU A 37 -0.51 -11.31 -25.06
CA LEU A 37 -1.52 -12.36 -25.26
C LEU A 37 -2.38 -12.12 -26.51
N ARG A 38 -2.61 -10.86 -26.90
CA ARG A 38 -3.35 -10.52 -28.14
C ARG A 38 -2.63 -11.00 -29.38
N CYS A 39 -1.31 -11.19 -29.33
CA CYS A 39 -0.57 -11.75 -30.44
C CYS A 39 -0.89 -13.25 -30.67
N MET A 40 -1.70 -13.88 -29.82
CA MET A 40 -2.28 -15.20 -30.10
C MET A 40 -3.58 -15.13 -30.91
N ASP A 41 -4.19 -13.95 -31.03
CA ASP A 41 -5.37 -13.69 -31.86
C ASP A 41 -4.93 -13.50 -33.31
N THR A 42 -5.45 -14.34 -34.20
CA THR A 42 -5.03 -14.36 -35.61
C THR A 42 -5.56 -13.15 -36.36
N ASP A 43 -6.75 -12.66 -35.99
CA ASP A 43 -7.34 -11.48 -36.63
C ASP A 43 -6.61 -10.22 -36.17
N PHE A 44 -6.24 -10.12 -34.88
CA PHE A 44 -5.35 -9.06 -34.39
C PHE A 44 -4.04 -8.97 -35.17
N VAL A 45 -3.37 -10.11 -35.38
CA VAL A 45 -2.10 -10.16 -36.12
C VAL A 45 -2.29 -9.76 -37.58
N ARG A 46 -3.42 -10.13 -38.19
CA ARG A 46 -3.77 -9.75 -39.57
C ARG A 46 -4.05 -8.25 -39.70
N ASP A 47 -4.82 -7.69 -38.77
CA ASP A 47 -5.25 -6.29 -38.76
C ASP A 47 -4.08 -5.33 -38.48
N CYS A 48 -3.05 -5.77 -37.77
CA CYS A 48 -1.84 -4.98 -37.54
C CYS A 48 -0.99 -4.77 -38.81
N GLY A 49 -1.34 -5.38 -39.95
CA GLY A 49 -0.79 -5.05 -41.27
C GLY A 49 0.70 -5.35 -41.47
N GLY A 50 1.39 -5.98 -40.51
CA GLY A 50 2.82 -6.29 -40.64
C GLY A 50 3.53 -6.63 -39.33
N CYS A 51 4.66 -7.32 -39.48
CA CYS A 51 5.48 -7.92 -38.42
C CYS A 51 6.29 -6.86 -37.64
N THR A 52 5.62 -5.99 -36.89
CA THR A 52 6.31 -5.09 -35.94
C THR A 52 6.99 -5.91 -34.85
N THR A 53 8.13 -5.44 -34.33
CA THR A 53 8.86 -6.13 -33.26
C THR A 53 7.97 -6.42 -32.04
N SER A 54 7.04 -5.51 -31.73
CA SER A 54 6.04 -5.65 -30.66
C SER A 54 5.02 -6.76 -30.85
N VAL A 55 4.78 -7.22 -32.08
CA VAL A 55 3.89 -8.35 -32.38
C VAL A 55 4.70 -9.61 -32.67
N ALA A 56 5.79 -9.47 -33.44
CA ALA A 56 6.65 -10.57 -33.86
C ALA A 56 7.28 -11.32 -32.67
N LEU A 57 7.82 -10.60 -31.69
CA LEU A 57 8.50 -11.22 -30.55
C LEU A 57 7.53 -12.00 -29.65
N PRO A 58 6.38 -11.43 -29.20
CA PRO A 58 5.38 -12.22 -28.48
C PRO A 58 4.83 -13.39 -29.30
N LEU A 59 4.49 -13.20 -30.57
CA LEU A 59 3.99 -14.27 -31.42
C LEU A 59 5.01 -15.42 -31.54
N CYS A 60 6.28 -15.12 -31.79
CA CYS A 60 7.34 -16.14 -31.82
C CYS A 60 7.46 -16.90 -30.49
N ARG A 61 7.32 -16.20 -29.36
CA ARG A 61 7.31 -16.82 -28.03
C ARG A 61 6.14 -17.80 -27.89
N TRP A 62 4.96 -17.44 -28.35
CA TRP A 62 3.76 -18.28 -28.26
C TRP A 62 3.78 -19.47 -29.20
N VAL A 63 4.29 -19.29 -30.42
CA VAL A 63 4.54 -20.39 -31.35
C VAL A 63 5.54 -21.38 -30.76
N ARG A 64 6.68 -20.91 -30.21
CA ARG A 64 7.69 -21.79 -29.58
C ARG A 64 7.15 -22.55 -28.36
N ARG A 65 6.19 -21.97 -27.63
CA ARG A 65 5.52 -22.63 -26.51
C ARG A 65 4.41 -23.60 -26.93
N GLY A 66 4.11 -23.70 -28.23
CA GLY A 66 3.04 -24.55 -28.75
C GLY A 66 1.64 -23.98 -28.52
N TYR A 67 1.52 -22.71 -28.14
CA TYR A 67 0.23 -22.09 -27.83
C TYR A 67 -0.51 -21.65 -29.10
N VAL A 68 0.22 -21.40 -30.19
CA VAL A 68 -0.31 -20.99 -31.50
C VAL A 68 0.33 -21.81 -32.61
N ASN A 69 -0.47 -22.31 -33.54
CA ASN A 69 -0.01 -22.93 -34.79
C ASN A 69 -1.05 -22.67 -35.90
N LEU A 70 -0.84 -21.62 -36.71
CA LEU A 70 -1.80 -21.03 -37.66
C LEU A 70 -3.11 -20.51 -37.03
N SER A 71 -3.51 -21.06 -35.89
CA SER A 71 -4.61 -20.63 -35.04
C SER A 71 -4.30 -20.96 -33.57
N LEU A 72 -5.17 -20.52 -32.66
CA LEU A 72 -5.04 -20.79 -31.23
C LEU A 72 -5.24 -22.29 -30.93
N THR A 73 -4.20 -22.91 -30.36
CA THR A 73 -4.22 -24.33 -29.97
C THR A 73 -5.01 -24.55 -28.67
N GLN A 74 -5.34 -25.81 -28.36
CA GLN A 74 -5.95 -26.16 -27.07
C GLN A 74 -5.08 -25.76 -25.88
N GLN A 75 -3.76 -25.92 -25.99
CA GLN A 75 -2.82 -25.52 -24.94
C GLN A 75 -2.78 -24.01 -24.77
N GLY A 76 -2.85 -23.25 -25.86
CA GLY A 76 -2.97 -21.79 -25.83
C GLY A 76 -4.27 -21.31 -25.19
N ARG A 77 -5.41 -21.96 -25.50
CA ARG A 77 -6.70 -21.68 -24.84
C ARG A 77 -6.59 -21.87 -23.34
N GLU A 78 -6.07 -23.01 -22.91
CA GLU A 78 -5.94 -23.31 -21.49
C GLU A 78 -5.01 -22.32 -20.78
N PHE A 79 -3.93 -21.92 -21.43
CA PHE A 79 -3.04 -20.88 -20.91
C PHE A 79 -3.74 -19.52 -20.77
N ILE A 80 -4.51 -19.09 -21.79
CA ILE A 80 -5.29 -17.84 -21.72
C ILE A 80 -6.31 -17.90 -20.58
N ARG A 81 -7.00 -19.04 -20.40
CA ARG A 81 -7.95 -19.22 -19.28
C ARG A 81 -7.24 -19.07 -17.93
N GLN A 82 -6.08 -19.70 -17.76
CA GLN A 82 -5.29 -19.57 -16.54
C GLN A 82 -4.86 -18.12 -16.28
N CYS A 83 -4.47 -17.38 -17.31
CA CYS A 83 -4.18 -15.95 -17.21
C CYS A 83 -5.41 -15.17 -16.69
N LEU A 84 -6.57 -15.33 -17.34
CA LEU A 84 -7.78 -14.60 -17.00
C LEU A 84 -8.32 -14.95 -15.61
N GLU A 85 -8.32 -16.24 -15.24
CA GLU A 85 -8.72 -16.71 -13.92
C GLU A 85 -7.79 -16.17 -12.82
N SER A 86 -6.48 -16.18 -13.07
CA SER A 86 -5.49 -15.64 -12.13
C SER A 86 -5.66 -14.13 -11.95
N TYR A 87 -5.88 -13.41 -13.05
CA TYR A 87 -6.16 -11.97 -13.01
C TYR A 87 -7.45 -11.65 -12.23
N GLU A 88 -8.56 -12.35 -12.49
CA GLU A 88 -9.81 -12.15 -11.74
C GLU A 88 -9.61 -12.42 -10.25
N ARG A 89 -8.89 -13.49 -9.89
CA ARG A 89 -8.58 -13.84 -8.50
C ARG A 89 -7.76 -12.73 -7.83
N ASN A 90 -6.74 -12.23 -8.51
CA ASN A 90 -5.89 -11.17 -8.00
C ASN A 90 -6.65 -9.85 -7.83
N GLU A 91 -7.49 -9.46 -8.78
CA GLU A 91 -8.33 -8.26 -8.65
C GLU A 91 -9.33 -8.41 -7.49
N ARG A 92 -9.95 -9.59 -7.31
CA ARG A 92 -10.82 -9.86 -6.14
C ARG A 92 -10.07 -9.76 -4.83
N ASN A 93 -8.86 -10.34 -4.75
CA ASN A 93 -8.01 -10.27 -3.56
C ASN A 93 -7.62 -8.83 -3.27
N LEU A 94 -7.17 -8.07 -4.27
CA LEU A 94 -6.86 -6.64 -4.14
C LEU A 94 -8.07 -5.83 -3.69
N ALA A 95 -9.25 -6.10 -4.24
CA ALA A 95 -10.48 -5.44 -3.82
C ALA A 95 -10.84 -5.75 -2.35
N LEU A 96 -10.69 -7.01 -1.94
CA LEU A 96 -10.91 -7.43 -0.56
C LEU A 96 -9.89 -6.78 0.39
N GLU A 97 -8.62 -6.72 0.01
CA GLU A 97 -7.59 -6.02 0.77
C GLU A 97 -7.87 -4.52 0.88
N ARG A 98 -8.30 -3.86 -0.20
CA ARG A 98 -8.70 -2.45 -0.19
C ARG A 98 -9.88 -2.23 0.74
N LYS A 99 -10.89 -3.11 0.71
CA LYS A 99 -12.05 -3.05 1.61
C LYS A 99 -11.63 -3.22 3.08
N ARG A 100 -10.82 -4.24 3.39
CA ARG A 100 -10.27 -4.46 4.74
C ARG A 100 -9.48 -3.23 5.23
N ARG A 101 -8.61 -2.66 4.38
CA ARG A 101 -7.87 -1.42 4.70
C ARG A 101 -8.79 -0.23 4.96
N ALA A 102 -9.86 -0.08 4.18
CA ALA A 102 -10.85 0.98 4.40
C ALA A 102 -11.61 0.80 5.73
N GLU A 103 -12.04 -0.42 6.05
CA GLU A 103 -12.71 -0.77 7.31
C GLU A 103 -11.81 -0.51 8.52
N MET A 104 -10.54 -0.94 8.47
CA MET A 104 -9.55 -0.65 9.51
C MET A 104 -9.37 0.85 9.73
N ARG A 105 -9.20 1.63 8.65
CA ARG A 105 -9.11 3.11 8.75
C ARG A 105 -10.36 3.73 9.35
N ALA A 106 -11.54 3.24 9.01
CA ALA A 106 -12.79 3.73 9.57
C ALA A 106 -12.94 3.38 11.06
N GLN A 107 -12.48 2.19 11.48
CA GLN A 107 -12.44 1.80 12.88
C GLN A 107 -11.49 2.71 13.68
N ILE A 108 -10.26 2.90 13.19
CA ILE A 108 -9.28 3.77 13.84
C ILE A 108 -9.81 5.20 13.97
N ARG A 109 -10.39 5.74 12.89
CA ARG A 109 -10.97 7.09 12.92
C ARG A 109 -12.08 7.20 13.96
N ARG A 110 -12.95 6.19 14.09
CA ARG A 110 -14.02 6.19 15.09
C ARG A 110 -13.48 6.15 16.52
N ALA A 111 -12.51 5.29 16.80
CA ALA A 111 -11.89 5.18 18.13
C ALA A 111 -11.18 6.48 18.52
N ALA A 112 -10.32 7.00 17.62
CA ALA A 112 -9.58 8.23 17.85
C ALA A 112 -10.51 9.45 18.07
N LEU A 113 -11.64 9.54 17.38
CA LEU A 113 -12.58 10.66 17.55
C LEU A 113 -13.44 10.58 18.81
N ARG A 114 -13.68 9.38 19.35
CA ARG A 114 -14.62 9.18 20.47
C ARG A 114 -13.95 9.06 21.83
N THR A 115 -12.70 8.63 21.85
CA THR A 115 -12.00 8.33 23.10
C THR A 115 -10.81 9.27 23.29
N PRO A 116 -10.52 9.68 24.53
CA PRO A 116 -9.31 10.43 24.81
C PRO A 116 -8.09 9.53 24.58
N PHE A 117 -7.00 10.15 24.15
CA PHE A 117 -5.71 9.49 24.06
C PHE A 117 -5.07 9.41 25.45
N GLU A 118 -4.55 8.24 25.79
CA GLU A 118 -3.80 8.02 27.02
C GLU A 118 -2.35 7.67 26.67
N LEU A 119 -1.41 8.44 27.23
CA LEU A 119 0.01 8.16 27.09
C LEU A 119 0.40 7.03 28.04
N GLU A 120 0.92 5.95 27.49
CA GLU A 120 1.35 4.77 28.23
C GLU A 120 2.84 4.88 28.59
N SER A 121 3.69 5.09 27.59
CA SER A 121 5.13 5.11 27.79
C SER A 121 5.85 6.08 26.86
N VAL A 122 7.01 6.52 27.33
CA VAL A 122 7.96 7.32 26.58
C VAL A 122 9.33 6.64 26.70
N GLU A 123 9.68 5.86 25.68
CA GLU A 123 10.96 5.15 25.62
C GLU A 123 11.99 6.06 24.96
N PHE A 124 13.07 6.32 25.67
CA PHE A 124 14.25 6.96 25.10
C PHE A 124 15.27 5.87 24.83
N THR A 125 15.70 5.75 23.57
CA THR A 125 16.85 4.93 23.24
C THR A 125 18.09 5.80 23.29
N ASP A 126 19.19 5.26 23.82
CA ASP A 126 20.48 5.95 23.93
C ASP A 126 21.00 6.50 22.58
N VAL A 127 20.41 6.03 21.46
CA VAL A 127 20.81 6.34 20.08
C VAL A 127 19.75 7.16 19.31
N LYS A 128 18.68 7.66 19.94
CA LYS A 128 17.58 8.43 19.30
C LYS A 128 16.93 7.65 18.14
N PRO A 129 15.77 7.02 18.38
CA PRO A 129 14.56 7.81 18.54
C PRO A 129 13.91 7.73 19.91
N ALA A 130 13.01 8.69 20.19
CA ALA A 130 12.04 8.57 21.26
C ALA A 130 10.79 7.86 20.70
N VAL A 131 10.41 6.77 21.34
CA VAL A 131 9.19 6.03 21.01
C VAL A 131 8.12 6.39 22.02
N LEU A 132 7.06 7.02 21.55
CA LEU A 132 5.88 7.36 22.32
C LEU A 132 4.83 6.28 22.07
N ARG A 133 4.38 5.65 23.15
CA ARG A 133 3.28 4.68 23.08
C ARG A 133 2.10 5.18 23.89
N GLY A 134 0.92 4.94 23.37
CA GLY A 134 -0.32 5.20 24.07
C GLY A 134 -1.46 4.50 23.35
N TRP A 135 -2.67 4.73 23.81
CA TRP A 135 -3.84 4.06 23.26
C TRP A 135 -5.09 4.92 23.28
N TYR A 136 -6.05 4.47 22.48
CA TYR A 136 -7.45 4.88 22.51
C TYR A 136 -8.26 3.73 23.13
N LYS A 137 -8.40 3.76 24.47
CA LYS A 137 -9.20 2.85 25.32
C LYS A 137 -9.16 1.36 24.89
N GLY A 138 -7.98 0.84 24.58
CA GLY A 138 -7.77 -0.57 24.21
C GLY A 138 -8.38 -1.03 22.88
N GLU A 139 -8.89 -0.12 22.04
CA GLU A 139 -9.34 -0.45 20.68
C GLU A 139 -8.26 -0.21 19.62
N VAL A 140 -7.45 0.83 19.83
CA VAL A 140 -6.35 1.23 18.95
C VAL A 140 -5.15 1.60 19.82
N ASP A 141 -4.09 0.82 19.70
CA ASP A 141 -2.77 1.18 20.20
C ASP A 141 -2.13 2.14 19.19
N VAL A 142 -1.50 3.18 19.70
CA VAL A 142 -0.87 4.24 18.92
C VAL A 142 0.59 4.23 19.29
N GLU A 143 1.42 4.03 18.28
CA GLU A 143 2.86 4.12 18.43
C GLU A 143 3.35 5.29 17.57
N VAL A 144 3.79 6.36 18.21
CA VAL A 144 4.44 7.49 17.54
C VAL A 144 5.93 7.38 17.76
N VAL A 145 6.67 7.10 16.69
CA VAL A 145 8.13 7.09 16.70
C VAL A 145 8.62 8.45 16.22
N VAL A 146 9.19 9.23 17.12
CA VAL A 146 9.80 10.51 16.78
C VAL A 146 11.31 10.35 16.78
N SER A 147 11.89 10.39 15.59
CA SER A 147 13.32 10.27 15.40
C SER A 147 13.93 11.60 14.96
N PHE A 148 15.09 11.88 15.54
CA PHE A 148 15.89 13.02 15.14
C PHE A 148 17.21 12.48 14.64
N GLY A 149 17.41 12.51 13.33
CA GLY A 149 18.75 12.33 12.76
C GLY A 149 19.63 13.45 13.25
N TRP A 150 20.49 13.18 14.24
CA TRP A 150 21.52 14.10 14.73
C TRP A 150 22.89 13.48 14.50
N ALA A 151 23.20 13.12 13.25
CA ALA A 151 24.53 12.67 12.88
C ALA A 151 24.71 12.57 11.35
N SER A 152 24.45 13.62 10.56
CA SER A 152 25.17 13.90 9.30
C SER A 152 24.69 15.19 8.60
N PRO A 153 25.52 15.85 7.76
CA PRO A 153 25.07 16.93 6.90
C PRO A 153 24.05 16.35 5.92
N GLY A 154 22.77 16.74 6.06
CA GLY A 154 21.63 16.09 5.41
C GLY A 154 20.47 15.70 6.35
N ASN A 155 20.59 16.02 7.65
CA ASN A 155 19.61 15.81 8.74
C ASN A 155 18.12 15.94 8.32
N CYS A 156 17.47 14.82 8.04
CA CYS A 156 16.01 14.75 8.02
C CYS A 156 15.50 14.41 9.42
N THR A 157 14.80 15.36 10.04
CA THR A 157 13.93 15.03 11.18
C THR A 157 12.72 14.27 10.63
N TYR A 158 12.40 13.10 11.19
CA TYR A 158 11.21 12.36 10.77
C TYR A 158 10.33 12.00 11.97
N CYS A 159 9.06 12.40 11.87
CA CYS A 159 8.00 11.95 12.76
C CYS A 159 7.22 10.85 12.03
N SER A 160 7.31 9.62 12.51
CA SER A 160 6.54 8.50 11.94
C SER A 160 5.52 8.01 12.95
N MET A 161 4.33 7.68 12.47
CA MET A 161 3.24 7.21 13.31
C MET A 161 2.74 5.87 12.78
N ARG A 162 2.54 4.94 13.70
CA ARG A 162 1.92 3.64 13.46
C ARG A 162 0.66 3.54 14.30
N LEU A 163 -0.42 3.08 13.68
CA LEU A 163 -1.68 2.82 14.35
C LEU A 163 -1.90 1.32 14.33
N ILE A 164 -1.91 0.72 15.50
CA ILE A 164 -1.98 -0.72 15.71
C ILE A 164 -3.35 -1.02 16.29
N LEU A 165 -4.15 -1.84 15.61
CA LEU A 165 -5.42 -2.30 16.18
C LEU A 165 -5.12 -3.41 17.20
N ALA A 166 -5.92 -3.49 18.27
CA ALA A 166 -5.75 -4.43 19.40
C ALA A 166 -5.59 -5.93 19.04
N ARG A 167 -5.81 -6.31 17.78
CA ARG A 167 -5.58 -7.67 17.25
C ARG A 167 -4.19 -7.85 16.60
N GLY A 168 -3.24 -6.96 16.86
CA GLY A 168 -1.90 -6.97 16.25
C GLY A 168 -1.88 -6.64 14.75
N GLN A 169 -3.01 -6.18 14.19
CA GLN A 169 -3.08 -5.75 12.80
C GLN A 169 -2.52 -4.33 12.69
N THR A 170 -1.35 -4.20 12.06
CA THR A 170 -0.67 -2.91 11.86
C THR A 170 -1.21 -2.20 10.63
N VAL A 171 -1.68 -0.97 10.81
CA VAL A 171 -1.80 0.00 9.73
C VAL A 171 -0.60 0.93 9.86
N VAL A 172 0.33 0.88 8.89
CA VAL A 172 1.35 1.93 8.76
C VAL A 172 0.60 3.24 8.64
N GLY A 173 0.77 4.11 9.63
CA GLY A 173 -0.16 5.19 9.92
C GLY A 173 -0.28 6.18 8.76
N PRO A 174 -1.36 6.98 8.75
CA PRO A 174 -1.50 8.06 7.78
C PRO A 174 -0.29 8.99 7.89
N GLN A 175 0.43 9.23 6.79
CA GLN A 175 1.56 10.17 6.78
C GLN A 175 1.10 11.64 6.69
N LYS A 176 -0.16 11.88 6.31
CA LYS A 176 -0.78 13.20 6.15
C LYS A 176 -2.31 13.13 6.42
N GLY A 177 -2.96 14.29 6.53
CA GLY A 177 -4.43 14.43 6.63
C GLY A 177 -4.99 14.66 8.04
N GLU A 178 -6.31 14.80 8.15
CA GLU A 178 -6.97 15.21 9.42
C GLU A 178 -6.82 14.20 10.56
N LEU A 179 -6.86 12.90 10.27
CA LEU A 179 -6.62 11.87 11.29
C LEU A 179 -5.19 11.96 11.84
N PHE A 180 -4.21 12.19 10.96
CA PHE A 180 -2.81 12.39 11.36
C PHE A 180 -2.67 13.61 12.29
N LYS A 181 -3.21 14.77 11.87
CA LYS A 181 -3.20 15.99 12.70
C LYS A 181 -3.87 15.78 14.05
N LYS A 182 -5.03 15.10 14.07
CA LYS A 182 -5.79 14.84 15.29
C LYS A 182 -5.00 13.97 16.27
N VAL A 183 -4.36 12.89 15.80
CA VAL A 183 -3.54 12.04 16.68
C VAL A 183 -2.30 12.79 17.16
N LEU A 184 -1.61 13.54 16.31
CA LEU A 184 -0.45 14.34 16.74
C LEU A 184 -0.82 15.41 17.77
N ARG A 185 -1.97 16.08 17.63
CA ARG A 185 -2.46 17.04 18.63
C ARG A 185 -2.75 16.36 19.95
N ASP A 186 -3.44 15.23 19.94
CA ASP A 186 -3.71 14.45 21.16
C ASP A 186 -2.42 14.06 21.88
N VAL A 187 -1.39 13.63 21.13
CA VAL A 187 -0.07 13.29 21.67
C VAL A 187 0.62 14.51 22.27
N ILE A 188 0.61 15.67 21.60
CA ILE A 188 1.14 16.91 22.17
C ILE A 188 0.41 17.25 23.46
N CYS A 189 -0.93 17.26 23.45
CA CYS A 189 -1.73 17.56 24.63
C CYS A 189 -1.38 16.62 25.80
N ALA A 190 -1.22 15.32 25.54
CA ALA A 190 -0.81 14.35 26.55
C ALA A 190 0.61 14.61 27.07
N LEU A 191 1.57 14.96 26.22
CA LEU A 191 2.94 15.32 26.61
C LEU A 191 3.06 16.65 27.36
N GLU A 192 2.14 17.57 27.11
CA GLU A 192 2.05 18.88 27.77
C GLU A 192 1.30 18.81 29.10
N SER A 193 0.54 17.75 29.35
CA SER A 193 -0.11 17.47 30.64
C SER A 193 0.91 17.34 31.78
N PRO A 194 0.51 17.50 33.06
CA PRO A 194 1.39 17.28 34.20
C PRO A 194 2.07 15.90 34.19
N SER A 195 1.31 14.84 33.90
CA SER A 195 1.84 13.47 33.79
C SER A 195 2.82 13.32 32.64
N GLY A 196 2.51 13.90 31.47
CA GLY A 196 3.41 13.90 30.31
C GLY A 196 4.71 14.67 30.54
N ARG A 197 4.64 15.80 31.27
CA ARG A 197 5.85 16.55 31.70
C ARG A 197 6.75 15.70 32.59
N LEU A 198 6.17 14.95 33.52
CA LEU A 198 6.93 14.02 34.38
C LEU A 198 7.60 12.93 33.55
N TRP A 199 6.90 12.36 32.56
CA TRP A 199 7.50 11.41 31.62
C TRP A 199 8.68 12.01 30.86
N ARG A 200 8.54 13.23 30.32
CA ARG A 200 9.64 13.91 29.61
C ARG A 200 10.86 14.15 30.49
N LEU A 201 10.65 14.52 31.75
CA LEU A 201 11.73 14.71 32.73
C LEU A 201 12.44 13.40 33.08
N LYS A 202 11.69 12.29 33.18
CA LYS A 202 12.26 10.96 33.43
C LYS A 202 12.99 10.38 32.21
N ALA A 203 12.46 10.63 31.01
CA ALA A 203 12.90 9.98 29.78
C ALA A 203 14.10 10.68 29.10
N GLY A 204 14.41 11.95 29.40
CA GLY A 204 15.61 12.56 28.82
C GLY A 204 15.70 14.08 28.86
N SER A 205 16.53 14.63 27.97
CA SER A 205 16.90 16.04 27.97
C SER A 205 15.74 16.99 27.64
N LYS A 206 15.61 18.06 28.43
CA LYS A 206 14.67 19.17 28.18
C LYS A 206 14.84 19.79 26.78
N ALA A 207 16.08 19.90 26.28
CA ALA A 207 16.37 20.46 24.97
C ALA A 207 15.88 19.57 23.83
N PHE A 208 16.02 18.25 23.98
CA PHE A 208 15.48 17.29 23.02
C PHE A 208 13.97 17.42 22.91
N TRP A 209 13.27 17.45 24.04
CA TRP A 209 11.81 17.54 24.05
C TRP A 209 11.28 18.88 23.53
N ALA A 210 12.00 19.97 23.75
CA ALA A 210 11.68 21.25 23.13
C ALA A 210 11.73 21.15 21.59
N LYS A 211 12.80 20.54 21.05
CA LYS A 211 12.93 20.33 19.60
C LYS A 211 11.90 19.34 19.06
N ALA A 212 11.54 18.33 19.85
CA ALA A 212 10.53 17.35 19.48
C ALA A 212 9.14 17.95 19.34
N LEU A 213 8.72 18.76 20.31
CA LEU A 213 7.43 19.44 20.26
C LEU A 213 7.37 20.43 19.10
N GLU A 214 8.44 21.19 18.86
CA GLU A 214 8.54 22.10 17.71
C GLU A 214 8.29 21.36 16.38
N VAL A 215 8.92 20.20 16.20
CA VAL A 215 8.80 19.39 14.98
C VAL A 215 7.38 18.85 14.83
N ILE A 216 6.80 18.25 15.87
CA ILE A 216 5.43 17.73 15.80
C ILE A 216 4.45 18.86 15.47
N GLN A 217 4.66 20.05 16.03
CA GLN A 217 3.82 21.23 15.80
C GLN A 217 3.99 21.79 14.38
N ARG A 218 5.20 21.73 13.82
CA ARG A 218 5.45 22.03 12.40
C ARG A 218 4.71 21.07 11.49
N GLU A 219 4.77 19.76 11.73
CA GLU A 219 4.04 18.75 10.93
C GLU A 219 2.52 18.97 10.96
N ILE A 220 1.96 19.43 12.09
CA ILE A 220 0.54 19.81 12.17
C ILE A 220 0.21 21.02 11.27
N SER A 221 1.16 21.94 11.11
CA SER A 221 0.98 23.25 10.46
C SER A 221 1.25 23.23 8.95
N GLU A 222 2.24 22.46 8.48
CA GLU A 222 2.71 22.47 7.07
C GLU A 222 1.74 21.80 6.08
N VAL A 223 0.79 20.98 6.54
CA VAL A 223 -0.19 20.30 5.66
C VAL A 223 -1.25 21.25 5.08
N LYS A 224 -1.21 22.56 5.37
CA LYS A 224 -2.13 23.56 4.80
C LYS A 224 -1.80 24.00 3.36
N LYS A 225 -0.66 23.61 2.77
CA LYS A 225 -0.21 24.16 1.47
C LYS A 225 -0.49 23.30 0.23
N ASP A 226 -0.97 22.07 0.36
CA ASP A 226 -1.18 21.15 -0.78
C ASP A 226 -2.66 20.86 -1.08
N GLU A 227 -3.61 21.65 -0.55
CA GLU A 227 -5.03 21.58 -0.92
C GLU A 227 -5.50 22.94 -1.47
N VAL A 228 -5.11 23.23 -2.73
CA VAL A 228 -5.85 24.09 -3.68
C VAL A 228 -5.91 23.37 -5.01
#